data_AF-J4XFE4-F1
#
_entry.id   AF-J4XFE4-F1
#
_cell.length_a   1.000
_cell.length_b   1.000
_cell.length_c   1.000
_cell.angle_alpha   90.00
_cell.angle_beta   90.00
_cell.angle_gamma   90.00
#
_symmetry.space_group_name_H-M   'P 1'
#
loop_
_entity.id
_entity.type
_entity.pdbx_description
1 polymer ?
#
loop_
_entity_poly.entity_id
_entity_poly.type
_entity_poly.pdbx_seq_one_letter_code
_entity_poly.pdbx_strand_id
1 'polypeptide(L)'
;MTFPLKYRTFAFVLVTSGQKSVVRSYYSLFTIHYSLIMRQAKVLYKGALSGVVTQGDDGAFRFVYDPLWLADTKAPPISLAMPKQAEPYTSEGLFPVLFNLLPEGENRTLLCRAFRLDQDDDFGLLLCIAKHDTIGAITVAEIKENE
;
A
#
# COMPACT_ATOMS: atom_id res chain seq x y z
N MET A 1 -0.93 -0.52 16.69
CA MET A 1 -0.39 -1.68 15.93
C MET A 1 -0.50 -2.91 16.81
N THR A 2 -1.45 -3.80 16.51
CA THR A 2 -1.69 -5.02 17.30
C THR A 2 -1.08 -6.19 16.54
N PHE A 3 0.07 -6.68 17.02
CA PHE A 3 0.75 -7.82 16.43
C PHE A 3 -0.03 -9.12 16.69
N PRO A 4 -0.08 -10.06 15.73
CA PRO A 4 -0.74 -11.35 15.95
C PRO A 4 -0.10 -12.09 17.14
N LEU A 5 -0.95 -12.66 18.00
CA LEU A 5 -0.60 -13.17 19.33
C LEU A 5 0.56 -14.19 19.32
N LYS A 6 0.66 -14.99 18.25
CA LYS A 6 1.65 -16.05 18.08
C LYS A 6 3.10 -15.53 17.98
N TYR A 7 3.29 -14.31 17.46
CA TYR A 7 4.61 -13.74 17.18
C TYR A 7 5.13 -12.84 18.31
N ARG A 8 4.24 -12.35 19.18
CA ARG A 8 4.61 -11.65 20.41
C ARG A 8 5.43 -12.56 21.33
N THR A 9 5.05 -13.83 21.44
CA THR A 9 5.71 -14.79 22.32
C THR A 9 7.18 -15.02 21.92
N PHE A 10 7.46 -15.18 20.63
CA PHE A 10 8.83 -15.44 20.15
C PHE A 10 9.75 -14.22 20.26
N ALA A 11 9.24 -13.03 19.90
CA ALA A 11 9.97 -11.79 20.08
C ALA A 11 10.24 -11.48 21.56
N PHE A 12 9.27 -11.77 22.44
CA PHE A 12 9.44 -11.61 23.89
C PHE A 12 10.52 -12.54 24.45
N VAL A 13 10.57 -13.81 24.01
CA VAL A 13 11.62 -14.78 24.39
C VAL A 13 13.03 -14.33 23.94
N LEU A 14 13.16 -13.74 22.75
CA LEU A 14 14.45 -13.23 22.26
C LEU A 14 14.92 -11.97 23.00
N VAL A 15 13.98 -11.14 23.47
CA VAL A 15 14.27 -9.96 24.28
C VAL A 15 14.67 -10.34 25.71
N THR A 16 13.97 -11.30 26.33
CA THR A 16 14.26 -11.75 27.72
C THR A 16 15.54 -12.58 27.81
N SER A 17 16.00 -13.18 26.72
CA SER A 17 17.27 -13.93 26.65
C SER A 17 18.50 -13.04 26.36
N GLY A 18 18.35 -11.71 26.26
CA GLY A 18 19.46 -10.77 26.12
C GLY A 18 20.14 -10.74 24.75
N GLN A 19 19.59 -11.43 23.75
CA GLN A 19 20.18 -11.62 22.42
C GLN A 19 19.90 -10.43 21.47
N LYS A 20 20.42 -9.24 21.79
CA LYS A 20 20.13 -7.98 21.06
C LYS A 20 20.37 -8.05 19.53
N SER A 21 21.44 -8.73 19.10
CA SER A 21 21.78 -8.85 17.67
C SER A 21 20.80 -9.75 16.91
N VAL A 22 20.32 -10.81 17.57
CA VAL A 22 19.32 -11.74 17.01
C VAL A 22 17.96 -11.08 16.93
N VAL A 23 17.60 -10.27 17.93
CA VAL A 23 16.37 -9.46 17.91
C VAL A 23 16.38 -8.47 16.73
N ARG A 24 17.49 -7.76 16.51
CA ARG A 24 17.61 -6.79 15.41
C ARG A 24 17.57 -7.46 14.04
N SER A 25 18.23 -8.61 13.89
CA SER A 25 18.18 -9.42 12.67
C SER A 25 16.79 -10.01 12.44
N TYR A 26 16.12 -10.51 13.48
CA TYR A 26 14.75 -11.01 13.40
C TYR A 26 13.78 -9.92 12.98
N TYR A 27 13.82 -8.72 13.57
CA TYR A 27 12.97 -7.61 13.12
C TYR A 27 13.32 -7.15 11.71
N SER A 28 14.61 -7.11 11.33
CA SER A 28 15.01 -6.78 9.96
C SER A 28 14.49 -7.80 8.95
N LEU A 29 14.74 -9.10 9.19
CA LEU A 29 14.28 -10.19 8.34
C LEU A 29 12.76 -10.31 8.34
N PHE A 30 12.09 -10.07 9.47
CA PHE A 30 10.65 -10.06 9.57
C PHE A 30 10.04 -8.88 8.82
N THR A 31 10.58 -7.66 8.96
CA THR A 31 10.16 -6.51 8.17
C THR A 31 10.38 -6.74 6.67
N ILE A 32 11.51 -7.33 6.28
CA ILE A 32 11.78 -7.72 4.88
C ILE A 32 10.81 -8.81 4.42
N HIS A 33 10.57 -9.85 5.20
CA HIS A 33 9.66 -10.95 4.84
C HIS A 33 8.19 -10.50 4.79
N TYR A 34 7.79 -9.58 5.67
CA TYR A 34 6.47 -8.92 5.63
C TYR A 34 6.35 -7.98 4.43
N SER A 35 7.41 -7.26 4.08
CA SER A 35 7.49 -6.41 2.88
C SER A 35 7.35 -7.24 1.60
N LEU A 36 7.96 -8.43 1.57
CA LEU A 36 7.91 -9.36 0.43
C LEU A 36 6.52 -9.98 0.16
N ILE A 37 5.57 -9.93 1.12
CA ILE A 37 4.20 -10.47 0.95
C ILE A 37 3.18 -9.35 0.70
N MET A 38 3.49 -8.11 1.12
CA MET A 38 2.59 -6.97 0.96
C MET A 38 2.76 -6.32 -0.40
N ARG A 39 1.64 -6.04 -1.06
CA ARG A 39 1.63 -5.23 -2.28
C ARG A 39 1.63 -3.75 -1.87
N GLN A 40 2.54 -2.97 -2.44
CA GLN A 40 2.64 -1.54 -2.19
C GLN A 40 2.71 -0.74 -3.47
N ALA A 41 2.18 0.48 -3.43
CA ALA A 41 2.31 1.42 -4.52
C ALA A 41 2.42 2.87 -4.05
N LYS A 42 3.23 3.64 -4.77
CA LYS A 42 3.27 5.09 -4.70
C LYS A 42 2.01 5.64 -5.36
N VAL A 43 1.37 6.59 -4.69
CA VAL A 43 0.30 7.40 -5.25
C VAL A 43 0.90 8.76 -5.58
N LEU A 44 0.95 9.09 -6.86
CA LEU A 44 1.44 10.36 -7.37
C LEU A 44 0.25 11.27 -7.67
N TYR A 45 0.33 12.53 -7.28
CA TYR A 45 -0.61 13.57 -7.69
C TYR A 45 0.12 14.57 -8.61
N LYS A 46 -0.32 14.67 -9.87
CA LYS A 46 0.33 15.44 -10.94
C LYS A 46 1.83 15.15 -11.05
N GLY A 47 2.20 13.87 -10.89
CA GLY A 47 3.59 13.39 -10.95
C GLY A 47 4.40 13.55 -9.67
N ALA A 48 3.89 14.25 -8.65
CA ALA A 48 4.56 14.40 -7.36
C ALA A 48 4.09 13.34 -6.35
N LEU A 49 4.99 12.80 -5.53
CA LEU A 49 4.66 11.77 -4.54
C LEU A 49 3.73 12.35 -3.47
N SER A 50 2.51 11.82 -3.41
CA SER A 50 1.49 12.23 -2.45
C SER A 50 1.39 11.26 -1.26
N GLY A 51 1.71 9.99 -1.46
CA GLY A 51 1.67 8.98 -0.41
C GLY A 51 1.89 7.57 -0.93
N VAL A 52 1.70 6.60 -0.04
CA VAL A 52 1.85 5.17 -0.32
C VAL A 52 0.60 4.44 0.11
N VAL A 53 0.07 3.60 -0.78
CA VAL A 53 -0.96 2.61 -0.48
C VAL A 53 -0.31 1.25 -0.28
N THR A 54 -0.71 0.53 0.77
CA THR A 54 -0.27 -0.82 1.10
C THR A 54 -1.47 -1.70 1.29
N GLN A 55 -1.49 -2.88 0.66
CA GLN A 55 -2.39 -3.95 1.02
C GLN A 55 -1.68 -4.89 1.99
N GLY A 56 -2.21 -4.99 3.21
CA GLY A 56 -1.69 -5.87 4.25
C GLY A 56 -1.94 -7.34 3.95
N ASP A 57 -1.30 -8.20 4.75
CA ASP A 57 -1.53 -9.64 4.79
C ASP A 57 -2.95 -10.00 5.27
N ASP A 58 -3.55 -9.11 6.06
CA ASP A 58 -4.95 -9.15 6.49
C ASP A 58 -5.95 -8.76 5.38
N GLY A 59 -5.47 -8.44 4.17
CA GLY A 59 -6.28 -7.95 3.06
C GLY A 59 -6.69 -6.48 3.17
N ALA A 60 -6.49 -5.86 4.34
CA ALA A 60 -6.88 -4.48 4.57
C ALA A 60 -5.92 -3.49 3.91
N PHE A 61 -6.49 -2.40 3.40
CA PHE A 61 -5.76 -1.33 2.74
C PHE A 61 -5.38 -0.24 3.72
N ARG A 62 -4.15 0.24 3.58
CA ARG A 62 -3.59 1.32 4.40
C ARG A 62 -3.02 2.37 3.47
N PHE A 63 -3.40 3.63 3.66
CA PHE A 63 -2.83 4.75 2.93
C PHE A 63 -2.15 5.72 3.90
N VAL A 64 -0.90 6.06 3.59
CA VAL A 64 -0.09 7.00 4.36
C VAL A 64 0.34 8.12 3.43
N TYR A 65 0.04 9.35 3.81
CA TYR A 65 0.53 10.52 3.08
C TYR A 65 2.04 10.66 3.22
N ASP A 66 2.68 11.15 2.16
CA ASP A 66 4.09 11.50 2.19
C ASP A 66 4.32 12.71 3.11
N PRO A 67 5.33 12.70 4.00
CA PRO A 67 5.59 13.82 4.91
C PRO A 67 5.83 15.17 4.21
N LEU A 68 6.45 15.18 3.03
CA LEU A 68 6.67 16.41 2.25
C LEU A 68 5.34 16.89 1.64
N TRP A 69 4.50 15.95 1.18
CA TRP A 69 3.14 16.27 0.74
C TRP A 69 2.29 16.83 1.89
N LEU A 70 2.43 16.29 3.11
CA LEU A 70 1.76 16.79 4.31
C LEU A 70 2.20 18.21 4.65
N ALA A 71 3.50 18.50 4.58
CA ALA A 71 4.06 19.81 4.90
C ALA A 71 3.67 20.90 3.88
N ASP A 72 3.43 20.55 2.62
CA ASP A 72 3.06 21.53 1.59
C ASP A 72 1.60 21.98 1.71
N THR A 73 1.38 23.21 2.18
CA THR A 73 0.02 23.79 2.33
C THR A 73 -0.69 24.06 0.99
N LYS A 74 0.04 24.09 -0.14
CA LYS A 74 -0.53 24.24 -1.48
C LYS A 74 -0.95 22.90 -2.09
N ALA A 75 -0.41 21.79 -1.58
CA ALA A 75 -0.74 20.46 -2.05
C ALA A 75 -2.15 20.05 -1.57
N PRO A 76 -3.08 19.70 -2.47
CA PRO A 76 -4.42 19.27 -2.08
C PRO A 76 -4.40 17.86 -1.47
N PRO A 77 -5.43 17.48 -0.69
CA PRO A 77 -5.65 16.07 -0.37
C PRO A 77 -5.91 15.28 -1.66
N ILE A 78 -5.55 14.00 -1.68
CA ILE A 78 -5.80 13.13 -2.85
C ILE A 78 -7.30 12.88 -3.06
N SER A 79 -8.10 12.99 -2.00
CA SER A 79 -9.56 12.85 -2.02
C SER A 79 -10.19 13.68 -0.92
N LEU A 80 -11.41 14.19 -1.15
CA LEU A 80 -12.20 14.88 -0.12
C LEU A 80 -12.51 13.99 1.09
N ALA A 81 -12.64 12.68 0.86
CA ALA A 81 -12.86 11.69 1.92
C ALA A 81 -11.57 11.31 2.67
N MET A 82 -10.41 11.76 2.20
CA MET A 82 -9.10 11.48 2.79
C MET A 82 -8.34 12.81 2.97
N PRO A 83 -8.75 13.69 3.89
CA PRO A 83 -8.01 14.93 4.17
C PRO A 83 -6.56 14.65 4.57
N LYS A 84 -5.70 15.68 4.51
CA LYS A 84 -4.30 15.52 4.88
C LYS A 84 -4.17 15.30 6.40
N GLN A 85 -3.65 14.15 6.80
CA GLN A 85 -3.33 13.82 8.20
C GLN A 85 -2.10 12.89 8.25
N ALA A 86 -1.41 12.87 9.39
CA ALA A 86 -0.23 12.03 9.58
C ALA A 86 -0.60 10.56 9.85
N GLU A 87 -1.78 10.34 10.43
CA GLU A 87 -2.30 9.03 10.75
C GLU A 87 -2.68 8.26 9.48
N PRO A 88 -2.34 6.95 9.41
CA PRO A 88 -2.75 6.11 8.28
C PRO A 88 -4.27 6.03 8.15
N TYR A 89 -4.77 6.16 6.93
CA TYR A 89 -6.12 5.72 6.58
C TYR A 89 -6.16 4.21 6.49
N THR A 90 -7.24 3.59 6.97
CA THR A 90 -7.45 2.13 6.92
C THR A 90 -8.83 1.81 6.36
N SER A 91 -8.91 0.78 5.52
CA SER A 91 -10.16 0.29 4.92
C SER A 91 -10.07 -1.21 4.65
N GLU A 92 -11.18 -1.93 4.74
CA GLU A 92 -11.23 -3.36 4.35
C GLU A 92 -11.15 -3.55 2.83
N GLY A 93 -11.57 -2.54 2.06
CA GLY A 93 -11.50 -2.52 0.59
C GLY A 93 -10.66 -1.37 0.07
N LEU A 94 -10.37 -1.39 -1.24
CA LEU A 94 -9.62 -0.35 -1.91
C LEU A 94 -10.31 1.01 -1.72
N PHE A 95 -9.53 2.07 -1.44
CA PHE A 95 -10.08 3.40 -1.20
C PHE A 95 -10.86 3.89 -2.43
N PRO A 96 -12.04 4.54 -2.27
CA PRO A 96 -12.87 4.95 -3.40
C PRO A 96 -12.13 5.78 -4.45
N VAL A 97 -11.21 6.65 -4.03
CA VAL A 97 -10.39 7.46 -4.94
C VAL A 97 -9.51 6.63 -5.87
N LEU A 98 -9.03 5.48 -5.41
CA LEU A 98 -8.22 4.55 -6.19
C LEU A 98 -9.10 3.57 -6.97
N PHE A 99 -10.20 3.12 -6.38
CA PHE A 99 -11.17 2.24 -7.02
C PHE A 99 -11.77 2.88 -8.28
N ASN A 100 -12.06 4.18 -8.23
CA ASN A 100 -12.60 4.93 -9.37
C ASN A 100 -11.62 5.08 -10.55
N LEU A 101 -10.36 4.65 -10.41
CA LEU A 101 -9.40 4.59 -11.51
C LEU A 101 -9.51 3.28 -12.31
N LEU A 102 -10.28 2.31 -11.82
CA LEU A 102 -10.42 1.01 -12.43
C LEU A 102 -11.43 1.05 -13.60
N PRO A 103 -11.18 0.28 -14.67
CA PRO A 103 -12.13 0.08 -15.74
C PRO A 103 -13.29 -0.78 -15.25
N GLU A 104 -14.46 -0.59 -15.85
CA GLU A 104 -15.68 -1.34 -15.52
C GLU A 104 -16.12 -2.23 -16.70
N GLY A 105 -17.05 -3.15 -16.44
CA GLY A 105 -17.71 -3.96 -17.47
C GLY A 105 -16.77 -4.85 -18.31
N GLU A 106 -16.98 -4.84 -19.63
CA GLU A 106 -16.23 -5.68 -20.58
C GLU A 106 -14.73 -5.34 -20.60
N ASN A 107 -14.39 -4.05 -20.52
CA ASN A 107 -12.99 -3.59 -20.49
C ASN A 107 -12.24 -4.19 -19.30
N ARG A 108 -12.88 -4.21 -18.12
CA ARG A 108 -12.34 -4.85 -16.93
C ARG A 108 -12.06 -6.34 -17.16
N THR A 109 -13.05 -7.05 -17.72
CA THR A 109 -12.96 -8.49 -17.98
C THR A 109 -11.82 -8.81 -18.94
N LEU A 110 -11.64 -8.02 -20.00
CA LEU A 110 -10.56 -8.17 -20.97
C LEU A 110 -9.19 -7.96 -20.33
N LEU A 111 -9.02 -6.91 -19.52
CA LEU A 111 -7.77 -6.60 -18.84
C LEU A 111 -7.40 -7.64 -17.78
N CYS A 112 -8.36 -8.08 -16.96
CA CYS A 112 -8.15 -9.17 -16.00
C CYS A 112 -7.65 -10.45 -16.72
N ARG A 113 -8.28 -10.82 -17.85
CA ARG A 113 -7.83 -11.96 -18.66
C ARG A 113 -6.44 -11.76 -19.24
N ALA A 114 -6.15 -10.57 -19.79
CA ALA A 114 -4.86 -10.25 -20.39
C ALA A 114 -3.71 -10.33 -19.37
N PHE A 115 -3.94 -9.83 -18.15
CA PHE A 115 -2.95 -9.85 -17.06
C PHE A 115 -3.00 -11.09 -16.19
N ARG A 116 -3.89 -12.05 -16.47
CA ARG A 116 -4.12 -13.27 -15.67
C ARG A 116 -4.43 -12.95 -14.19
N LEU A 117 -5.25 -11.92 -13.98
CA LEU A 117 -5.75 -11.51 -12.67
C LEU A 117 -7.15 -12.06 -12.46
N ASP A 118 -7.48 -12.33 -11.20
CA ASP A 118 -8.85 -12.63 -10.80
C ASP A 118 -9.73 -11.39 -11.00
N GLN A 119 -11.02 -11.61 -11.26
CA GLN A 119 -11.99 -10.52 -11.35
C GLN A 119 -12.21 -9.81 -10.02
N ASP A 120 -11.61 -10.27 -8.94
CA ASP A 120 -11.87 -9.74 -7.60
C ASP A 120 -10.62 -8.99 -7.12
N ASP A 121 -9.52 -9.07 -7.88
CA ASP A 121 -8.24 -8.47 -7.56
C ASP A 121 -8.13 -7.03 -8.08
N ASP A 122 -8.94 -6.15 -7.49
CA ASP A 122 -8.98 -4.72 -7.82
C ASP A 122 -7.61 -4.05 -7.68
N PHE A 123 -6.84 -4.45 -6.66
CA PHE A 123 -5.53 -3.86 -6.45
C PHE A 123 -4.50 -4.35 -7.46
N GLY A 124 -4.48 -5.66 -7.77
CA GLY A 124 -3.65 -6.18 -8.85
C GLY A 124 -3.94 -5.50 -10.18
N LEU A 125 -5.23 -5.29 -10.50
CA LEU A 125 -5.65 -4.58 -11.70
C LEU A 125 -5.14 -3.13 -11.69
N LEU A 126 -5.29 -2.41 -10.57
CA LEU A 126 -4.78 -1.05 -10.39
C LEU A 126 -3.27 -0.98 -10.68
N LEU A 127 -2.48 -1.89 -10.12
CA LEU A 127 -1.02 -1.93 -10.29
C LEU A 127 -0.59 -2.20 -11.73
N CYS A 128 -1.42 -2.86 -12.53
CA CYS A 128 -1.16 -3.11 -13.94
C CYS A 128 -1.48 -1.90 -14.82
N ILE A 129 -2.59 -1.22 -14.56
CA ILE A 129 -3.13 -0.20 -15.49
C ILE A 129 -2.75 1.24 -15.11
N ALA A 130 -2.58 1.52 -13.82
CA ALA A 130 -2.46 2.90 -13.33
C ALA A 130 -1.01 3.42 -13.39
N LYS A 131 -0.12 2.72 -14.10
CA LYS A 131 1.28 3.10 -14.34
C LYS A 131 1.44 4.20 -15.38
N HIS A 132 0.51 4.30 -16.34
CA HIS A 132 0.62 5.23 -17.46
C HIS A 132 -0.69 6.00 -17.64
N ASP A 133 -0.63 7.30 -17.35
CA ASP A 133 -1.60 8.32 -17.78
C ASP A 133 -3.08 7.93 -17.59
N THR A 134 -3.44 7.64 -16.35
CA THR A 134 -4.83 7.55 -15.91
C THR A 134 -5.51 8.90 -16.08
N ILE A 135 -6.76 8.92 -16.56
CA ILE A 135 -7.56 10.14 -16.67
C ILE A 135 -7.67 10.78 -15.28
N GLY A 136 -7.06 11.94 -15.10
CA GLY A 136 -7.07 12.68 -13.85
C GLY A 136 -5.68 13.10 -13.38
N ALA A 137 -5.57 13.47 -12.10
CA ALA A 137 -4.31 13.91 -11.51
C ALA A 137 -3.56 12.78 -10.77
N ILE A 138 -4.15 11.60 -10.62
CA ILE A 138 -3.61 10.53 -9.77
C ILE A 138 -3.02 9.42 -10.63
N THR A 139 -1.78 9.04 -10.34
CA THR A 139 -1.08 7.90 -10.93
C THR A 139 -0.66 6.94 -9.82
N VAL A 140 -0.72 5.63 -10.06
CA VAL A 140 -0.36 4.62 -9.06
C VAL A 140 0.75 3.73 -9.60
N ALA A 141 1.91 3.81 -8.95
CA ALA A 141 3.10 3.08 -9.36
C ALA A 141 3.51 2.07 -8.29
N GLU A 142 3.45 0.79 -8.66
CA GLU A 142 3.91 -0.33 -7.84
C GLU A 142 5.34 -0.10 -7.32
N ILE A 143 5.56 -0.35 -6.02
CA ILE A 143 6.89 -0.36 -5.42
C ILE A 143 7.41 -1.79 -5.53
N LYS A 144 8.40 -1.99 -6.39
CA LYS A 144 9.17 -3.24 -6.44
C LYS A 144 10.43 -3.05 -5.62
N GLU A 145 10.72 -3.96 -4.71
CA GLU A 145 11.89 -3.90 -3.81
C GLU A 145 13.26 -4.04 -4.52
N ASN A 146 13.31 -4.02 -5.86
CA ASN A 146 14.49 -4.33 -6.67
C ASN A 146 14.89 -3.20 -7.65
N GLU A 147 14.83 -1.93 -7.24
CA GLU A 147 15.55 -0.83 -7.92
C GLU A 147 16.38 -0.01 -6.93
#